data_AF-A0A5N6PUX3-F1
#
_entry.id   AF-A0A5N6PUX3-F1
#
_cell.length_a   1.000
_cell.length_b   1.000
_cell.length_c   1.000
_cell.angle_alpha   90.00
_cell.angle_beta   90.00
_cell.angle_gamma   90.00
#
_symmetry.space_group_name_H-M   'P 1'
#
loop_
_entity.id
_entity.type
_entity.pdbx_description
1 polymer ?
#
loop_
_entity_poly.entity_id
_entity_poly.type
_entity_poly.pdbx_seq_one_letter_code
_entity_poly.pdbx_strand_id
1 'polypeptide(L)'
;MFSDKGISVKGSPREVAEISDVVITMLPSPSHVLNVYTGPNGLLNGENSVKPWLFIDSSTIEPQTTRKISSAVSNCALFDKRDHCVTPVMLDALVSEGVAAAEAGTLTFMVGGADEAYKAAKHLFSSMGKNAIYCGGAGTGSVSFC
;
A
#
# COMPACT_ATOMS: atom_id res chain seq x y z
N MET A 1 15.37 11.56 -14.47
CA MET A 1 15.20 10.93 -13.13
C MET A 1 13.97 11.52 -12.43
N PHE A 2 13.43 10.87 -11.40
CA PHE A 2 12.23 11.36 -10.68
C PHE A 2 12.41 12.77 -10.09
N SER A 3 13.62 13.10 -9.63
CA SER A 3 13.97 14.42 -9.12
C SER A 3 13.82 15.53 -10.17
N ASP A 4 14.07 15.24 -11.45
CA ASP A 4 13.89 16.21 -12.56
C ASP A 4 12.42 16.52 -12.82
N LYS A 5 11.50 15.68 -12.32
CA LYS A 5 10.05 15.88 -12.37
C LYS A 5 9.49 16.49 -11.08
N GLY A 6 10.35 16.97 -10.18
CA GLY A 6 9.96 17.57 -8.90
C GLY A 6 9.51 16.56 -7.83
N ILE A 7 9.76 15.26 -8.05
CA ILE A 7 9.38 14.20 -7.10
C ILE A 7 10.49 14.05 -6.06
N SER A 8 10.13 14.16 -4.77
CA SER A 8 11.06 13.93 -3.66
C SER A 8 11.49 12.46 -3.61
N VAL A 9 12.79 12.21 -3.72
CA VAL A 9 13.39 10.87 -3.62
C VAL A 9 14.04 10.70 -2.25
N LYS A 10 13.91 9.51 -1.67
CA LYS A 10 14.46 9.15 -0.35
C LYS A 10 15.43 7.97 -0.44
N GLY A 11 16.31 7.85 0.55
CA GLY A 11 17.33 6.81 0.61
C GLY A 11 16.80 5.46 1.10
N SER A 12 15.61 5.44 1.72
CA SER A 12 15.03 4.23 2.29
C SER A 12 13.50 4.26 2.34
N PRO A 13 12.82 3.09 2.42
CA PRO A 13 11.39 3.03 2.67
C PRO A 13 10.97 3.76 3.95
N ARG A 14 11.74 3.62 5.04
CA ARG A 14 11.51 4.34 6.30
C ARG A 14 11.39 5.85 6.08
N GLU A 15 12.36 6.47 5.39
CA GLU A 15 12.33 7.90 5.11
C GLU A 15 11.13 8.32 4.25
N VAL A 16 10.59 7.44 3.40
CA VAL A 16 9.34 7.68 2.67
C VAL A 16 8.16 7.70 3.63
N ALA A 17 8.08 6.74 4.56
CA ALA A 17 7.02 6.66 5.55
C ALA A 17 6.99 7.89 6.47
N GLU A 18 8.15 8.40 6.90
CA GLU A 18 8.27 9.57 7.79
C GLU A 18 7.66 10.86 7.21
N ILE A 19 7.56 10.97 5.89
CA ILE A 19 7.02 12.16 5.22
C ILE A 19 5.63 11.95 4.59
N SER A 20 5.12 10.72 4.55
CA SER A 20 3.93 10.37 3.78
C SER A 20 2.73 10.05 4.67
N ASP A 21 1.54 10.45 4.23
CA ASP A 21 0.27 10.05 4.87
C ASP A 21 -0.25 8.72 4.33
N VAL A 22 0.06 8.42 3.07
CA VAL A 22 -0.32 7.19 2.37
C VAL A 22 0.90 6.66 1.65
N VAL A 23 1.12 5.34 1.72
CA VAL A 23 2.22 4.68 1.00
C VAL A 23 1.63 3.62 0.05
N ILE A 24 2.08 3.64 -1.20
CA ILE A 24 1.74 2.64 -2.22
C ILE A 24 3.01 1.88 -2.57
N THR A 25 2.94 0.54 -2.58
CA THR A 25 4.05 -0.34 -2.99
C THR A 25 3.66 -1.19 -4.19
N MET A 26 4.63 -1.43 -5.07
CA MET A 26 4.47 -2.23 -6.30
C MET A 26 5.80 -2.92 -6.60
N LEU A 27 6.02 -4.09 -6.01
CA LEU A 27 7.32 -4.74 -5.92
C LEU A 27 7.35 -6.09 -6.65
N PRO A 28 8.54 -6.57 -7.07
CA PRO A 28 8.63 -7.73 -7.96
C PRO A 28 8.34 -9.09 -7.31
N SER A 29 8.45 -9.20 -5.98
CA SER A 29 8.27 -10.50 -5.30
C SER A 29 7.90 -10.34 -3.81
N PRO A 30 7.36 -11.40 -3.18
CA PRO A 30 7.04 -11.42 -1.76
C PRO A 30 8.22 -11.06 -0.84
N SER A 31 9.45 -11.49 -1.19
CA SER A 31 10.64 -11.18 -0.39
C SER A 31 10.98 -9.69 -0.39
N HIS A 32 10.78 -9.00 -1.51
CA HIS A 32 10.95 -7.55 -1.59
C HIS A 32 9.89 -6.83 -0.74
N VAL A 33 8.62 -7.28 -0.80
CA VAL A 33 7.55 -6.70 0.02
C VAL A 33 7.87 -6.85 1.50
N LEU A 34 8.24 -8.04 1.97
CA LEU A 34 8.63 -8.26 3.36
C LEU A 34 9.79 -7.36 3.77
N ASN A 35 10.84 -7.24 2.95
CA ASN A 35 11.98 -6.39 3.26
C ASN A 35 11.61 -4.90 3.34
N VAL A 36 10.78 -4.42 2.41
CA VAL A 36 10.32 -3.02 2.36
C VAL A 36 9.43 -2.70 3.55
N TYR A 37 8.60 -3.62 4.02
CA TYR A 37 7.72 -3.37 5.17
C TYR A 37 8.45 -3.53 6.51
N THR A 38 9.15 -4.65 6.72
CA THR A 38 9.63 -5.07 8.05
C THR A 38 11.16 -5.13 8.17
N GLY A 39 11.89 -4.78 7.11
CA GLY A 39 13.35 -4.79 7.12
C GLY A 39 13.98 -3.70 8.00
N PRO A 40 15.32 -3.71 8.13
CA PRO A 40 16.07 -2.75 8.97
C PRO A 40 15.85 -1.27 8.63
N ASN A 41 15.42 -0.96 7.41
CA ASN A 41 15.02 0.38 6.98
C ASN A 41 13.61 0.38 6.36
N GLY A 42 12.76 -0.53 6.83
CA GLY A 42 11.43 -0.75 6.30
C GLY A 42 10.42 0.33 6.71
N LEU A 43 9.27 0.33 6.05
CA LEU A 43 8.15 1.25 6.26
C LEU A 43 7.63 1.25 7.71
N LEU A 44 7.69 0.09 8.38
CA LEU A 44 7.20 -0.08 9.75
C LEU A 44 8.29 0.08 10.80
N ASN A 45 9.50 0.48 10.39
CA ASN A 45 10.63 0.64 11.29
C ASN A 45 10.59 2.03 11.95
N GLY A 46 10.02 2.10 13.16
CA GLY A 46 9.79 3.36 13.89
C GLY A 46 9.23 3.15 15.29
N GLU A 47 9.77 2.20 16.07
CA GLU A 47 9.32 1.93 17.45
C GLU A 47 7.82 1.58 17.57
N ASN A 48 7.29 0.82 16.61
CA ASN A 48 5.86 0.53 16.46
C ASN A 48 4.97 1.77 16.25
N SER A 49 5.53 2.90 15.85
CA SER A 49 4.78 4.08 15.45
C SER A 49 5.06 4.44 13.99
N VAL A 50 4.00 4.73 13.23
CA VAL A 50 4.09 5.09 11.81
C VAL A 50 3.27 6.32 11.52
N LYS A 51 3.74 7.18 10.61
CA LYS A 51 2.99 8.33 10.13
C LYS A 51 1.91 7.96 9.09
N PRO A 52 2.19 7.09 8.10
CA PRO A 52 1.17 6.73 7.13
C PRO A 52 0.01 6.03 7.81
N TRP A 53 -1.20 6.55 7.60
CA TRP A 53 -2.40 5.92 8.12
C TRP A 53 -2.92 4.83 7.19
N LEU A 54 -2.52 4.86 5.91
CA LEU A 54 -2.94 3.93 4.89
C LEU A 54 -1.73 3.38 4.12
N PHE A 55 -1.67 2.06 4.04
CA PHE A 55 -0.73 1.32 3.21
C PHE A 55 -1.50 0.61 2.09
N ILE A 56 -1.03 0.71 0.87
CA ILE A 56 -1.60 0.03 -0.30
C ILE A 56 -0.49 -0.82 -0.91
N ASP A 57 -0.64 -2.14 -0.90
CA ASP A 57 0.24 -3.03 -1.65
C ASP A 57 -0.44 -3.46 -2.94
N SER A 58 0.18 -3.12 -4.07
CA SER A 58 -0.25 -3.50 -5.41
C SER A 58 0.61 -4.61 -6.01
N SER A 59 1.55 -5.16 -5.25
CA SER A 59 2.41 -6.26 -5.67
C SER A 59 1.60 -7.55 -5.88
N THR A 60 1.99 -8.36 -6.86
CA THR A 60 1.40 -9.70 -7.07
C THR A 60 2.05 -10.70 -6.11
N ILE A 61 1.48 -10.88 -4.93
CA ILE A 61 1.99 -11.76 -3.87
C ILE A 61 0.91 -12.72 -3.35
N GLU A 62 1.31 -13.84 -2.73
CA GLU A 62 0.33 -14.78 -2.18
C GLU A 62 -0.43 -14.18 -0.98
N PRO A 63 -1.73 -14.54 -0.79
CA PRO A 63 -2.55 -14.02 0.30
C PRO A 63 -1.97 -14.21 1.70
N GLN A 64 -1.11 -15.22 1.90
CA GLN A 64 -0.43 -15.43 3.18
C GLN A 64 0.55 -14.29 3.50
N THR A 65 1.30 -13.81 2.52
CA THR A 65 2.23 -12.70 2.70
C THR A 65 1.47 -11.40 2.91
N THR A 66 0.42 -11.14 2.14
CA THR A 66 -0.52 -10.01 2.35
C THR A 66 -1.06 -9.96 3.78
N ARG A 67 -1.52 -11.10 4.31
CA ARG A 67 -2.02 -11.16 5.70
C ARG A 67 -0.92 -10.90 6.73
N LYS A 68 0.30 -11.39 6.52
CA LYS A 68 1.43 -11.15 7.44
C LYS A 68 1.76 -9.66 7.54
N ILE A 69 1.87 -8.97 6.40
CA ILE A 69 2.18 -7.54 6.37
C ILE A 69 1.02 -6.70 6.87
N SER A 70 -0.22 -7.07 6.55
CA SER A 70 -1.42 -6.40 7.09
C SER A 70 -1.48 -6.50 8.62
N SER A 71 -1.18 -7.67 9.19
CA SER A 71 -1.07 -7.82 10.65
C SER A 71 0.06 -6.98 11.24
N ALA A 72 1.21 -6.91 10.57
CA ALA A 72 2.34 -6.09 11.03
C ALA A 72 2.00 -4.59 11.02
N VAL A 73 1.29 -4.12 9.98
CA VAL A 73 0.75 -2.75 9.90
C VAL A 73 -0.20 -2.50 11.08
N SER A 74 -1.22 -3.34 11.27
CA SER A 74 -2.23 -3.16 12.32
C SER A 74 -1.68 -3.20 13.74
N ASN A 75 -0.50 -3.80 13.96
CA ASN A 75 0.20 -3.82 15.25
C ASN A 75 0.97 -2.52 15.55
N CYS A 76 1.09 -1.61 14.57
CA CYS A 76 1.68 -0.30 14.78
C CYS A 76 0.63 0.70 15.30
N ALA A 77 1.07 1.76 15.95
CA ALA A 77 0.29 2.92 16.32
C ALA A 77 0.54 4.06 15.32
N LEU A 78 -0.43 4.95 15.16
CA LEU A 78 -0.19 6.19 14.40
C LEU A 78 0.61 7.18 15.24
N PHE A 79 1.60 7.84 14.60
CA PHE A 79 2.42 8.88 15.22
C PHE A 79 1.55 10.07 15.65
N ASP A 80 0.71 10.55 14.73
CA ASP A 80 -0.30 11.56 15.02
C ASP A 80 -1.65 10.89 15.21
N LYS A 81 -2.21 10.98 16.42
CA LYS A 81 -3.58 10.58 16.69
C LYS A 81 -4.51 11.46 15.86
N ARG A 82 -5.03 10.94 14.76
CA ARG A 82 -6.18 11.54 14.09
C ARG A 82 -7.40 11.24 14.95
N ASP A 83 -8.31 12.19 15.09
CA ASP A 83 -9.43 12.17 16.06
C ASP A 83 -10.26 10.86 16.06
N HIS A 84 -10.17 10.03 15.01
CA HIS A 84 -10.91 8.78 14.85
C HIS A 84 -10.10 7.58 14.34
N CYS A 85 -8.77 7.66 14.25
CA CYS A 85 -7.93 6.56 13.77
C CYS A 85 -6.69 6.41 14.66
N VAL A 86 -6.57 5.26 15.33
CA VAL A 86 -5.46 4.97 16.26
C VAL A 86 -4.47 3.97 15.69
N THR A 87 -4.89 3.23 14.67
CA THR A 87 -4.14 2.15 14.03
C THR A 87 -4.09 2.39 12.52
N PRO A 88 -2.93 2.22 11.87
CA PRO A 88 -2.84 2.26 10.42
C PRO A 88 -3.61 1.08 9.81
N VAL A 89 -4.05 1.26 8.57
CA VAL A 89 -4.80 0.25 7.82
C VAL A 89 -4.08 -0.11 6.53
N MET A 90 -4.33 -1.31 6.03
CA MET A 90 -3.75 -1.81 4.80
C MET A 90 -4.83 -2.25 3.80
N LEU A 91 -4.62 -1.90 2.53
CA LEU A 91 -5.35 -2.42 1.38
C LEU A 91 -4.41 -3.29 0.53
N ASP A 92 -4.91 -4.42 0.05
CA ASP A 92 -4.25 -5.21 -0.98
C ASP A 92 -4.95 -4.95 -2.32
N ALA A 93 -4.28 -4.21 -3.20
CA ALA A 93 -4.84 -3.63 -4.42
C ALA A 93 -4.10 -4.12 -5.66
N LEU A 94 -4.27 -5.39 -6.01
CA LEU A 94 -3.58 -5.99 -7.15
C LEU A 94 -4.08 -5.37 -8.45
N VAL A 95 -3.18 -5.22 -9.42
CA VAL A 95 -3.53 -4.67 -10.73
C VAL A 95 -3.60 -5.76 -11.78
N SER A 96 -4.59 -5.69 -12.66
CA SER A 96 -4.56 -6.38 -13.93
C SER A 96 -4.10 -5.41 -15.04
N GLU A 97 -3.55 -5.98 -16.10
CA GLU A 97 -2.94 -5.30 -17.26
C GLU A 97 -1.45 -4.94 -17.08
N GLY A 98 -0.71 -4.92 -18.20
CA GLY A 98 0.75 -4.76 -18.21
C GLY A 98 1.20 -3.30 -18.19
N VAL A 99 2.52 -3.09 -18.41
CA VAL A 99 3.16 -1.77 -18.39
C VAL A 99 2.45 -0.73 -19.26
N ALA A 100 1.96 -1.12 -20.43
CA ALA A 100 1.23 -0.21 -21.33
C ALA A 100 -0.03 0.40 -20.69
N ALA A 101 -0.76 -0.37 -19.88
CA ALA A 101 -1.94 0.13 -19.16
C ALA A 101 -1.55 1.03 -17.98
N ALA A 102 -0.43 0.76 -17.32
CA ALA A 102 0.12 1.64 -16.29
C ALA A 102 0.53 3.00 -16.87
N GLU A 103 1.20 3.01 -18.03
CA GLU A 103 1.58 4.24 -18.74
C GLU A 103 0.36 5.05 -19.21
N ALA A 104 -0.70 4.35 -19.63
CA ALA A 104 -1.95 4.97 -20.04
C ALA A 104 -2.87 5.40 -18.87
N GLY A 105 -2.55 5.01 -17.62
CA GLY A 105 -3.41 5.24 -16.46
C GLY A 105 -4.73 4.46 -16.52
N THR A 106 -4.74 3.30 -17.17
CA THR A 106 -5.94 2.48 -17.43
C THR A 106 -5.95 1.16 -16.67
N LEU A 107 -5.11 1.01 -15.65
CA LEU A 107 -5.08 -0.17 -14.78
C LEU A 107 -6.45 -0.49 -14.18
N THR A 108 -6.68 -1.77 -13.90
CA THR A 108 -7.84 -2.21 -13.10
C THR A 108 -7.33 -2.76 -11.78
N PHE A 109 -7.79 -2.16 -10.68
CA PHE A 109 -7.42 -2.57 -9.32
C PHE A 109 -8.46 -3.53 -8.73
N MET A 110 -7.99 -4.64 -8.16
CA MET A 110 -8.76 -5.58 -7.35
C MET A 110 -8.37 -5.35 -5.89
N VAL A 111 -9.26 -4.76 -5.10
CA VAL A 111 -8.92 -4.18 -3.79
C VAL A 111 -9.59 -4.93 -2.65
N GLY A 112 -8.80 -5.58 -1.80
CA GLY A 112 -9.20 -6.11 -0.50
C GLY A 112 -8.83 -5.17 0.64
N GLY A 113 -9.60 -5.19 1.73
CA GLY A 113 -9.32 -4.45 2.96
C GLY A 113 -10.57 -3.90 3.63
N ALA A 114 -10.41 -2.87 4.47
CA ALA A 114 -11.55 -2.20 5.10
C ALA A 114 -12.29 -1.30 4.09
N ASP A 115 -13.62 -1.37 4.07
CA ASP A 115 -14.46 -0.57 3.15
C ASP A 115 -14.23 0.94 3.28
N GLU A 116 -14.08 1.44 4.51
CA GLU A 116 -13.78 2.86 4.76
C GLU A 116 -12.40 3.27 4.22
N ALA A 117 -11.40 2.38 4.34
CA ALA A 117 -10.08 2.60 3.77
C ALA A 117 -10.14 2.61 2.23
N TYR A 118 -10.91 1.69 1.63
CA TYR A 118 -11.14 1.65 0.19
C TYR A 118 -11.80 2.94 -0.33
N LYS A 119 -12.88 3.39 0.33
CA LYS A 119 -13.57 4.65 0.00
C LYS A 119 -12.62 5.84 0.05
N ALA A 120 -11.80 5.93 1.10
CA ALA A 120 -10.81 6.98 1.24
C ALA A 120 -9.70 6.92 0.16
N ALA A 121 -9.30 5.72 -0.26
CA ALA A 121 -8.29 5.49 -1.29
C ALA A 121 -8.79 5.63 -2.73
N LYS A 122 -10.12 5.71 -2.95
CA LYS A 122 -10.75 5.66 -4.29
C LYS A 122 -10.18 6.67 -5.29
N HIS A 123 -9.86 7.88 -4.83
CA HIS A 123 -9.28 8.94 -5.68
C HIS A 123 -7.85 8.60 -6.14
N LEU A 124 -7.07 7.88 -5.32
CA LEU A 124 -5.72 7.42 -5.67
C LEU A 124 -5.79 6.38 -6.79
N PHE A 125 -6.70 5.40 -6.68
CA PHE A 125 -6.90 4.40 -7.73
C PHE A 125 -7.38 5.03 -9.04
N SER A 126 -8.30 5.99 -8.95
CA SER A 126 -8.83 6.70 -10.13
C SER A 126 -7.77 7.54 -10.86
N SER A 127 -6.65 7.86 -10.20
CA SER A 127 -5.54 8.59 -10.80
C SER A 127 -4.56 7.68 -11.55
N MET A 128 -4.58 6.38 -11.26
CA MET A 128 -3.66 5.38 -11.84
C MET A 128 -4.37 4.37 -12.76
N GLY A 129 -5.70 4.29 -12.70
CA GLY A 129 -6.47 3.26 -13.36
C GLY A 129 -7.85 3.71 -13.81
N LYS A 130 -8.42 2.93 -14.72
CA LYS A 130 -9.79 3.14 -15.24
C LYS A 130 -10.85 2.57 -14.29
N ASN A 131 -10.49 1.58 -13.47
CA ASN A 131 -11.43 0.88 -12.62
C ASN A 131 -10.79 0.41 -11.31
N ALA A 132 -11.58 0.39 -10.25
CA ALA A 132 -11.22 -0.18 -8.96
C ALA A 132 -12.42 -0.98 -8.43
N ILE A 133 -12.21 -2.26 -8.18
CA ILE A 133 -13.23 -3.22 -7.77
C ILE A 133 -12.93 -3.61 -6.32
N TYR A 134 -13.88 -3.33 -5.43
CA TYR A 134 -13.76 -3.76 -4.04
C TYR A 134 -14.13 -5.23 -3.90
N CYS A 135 -13.19 -6.03 -3.41
CA CYS A 135 -13.28 -7.48 -3.30
C CYS A 135 -13.66 -7.95 -1.89
N GLY A 136 -13.89 -7.04 -0.94
CA GLY A 136 -14.22 -7.36 0.44
C GLY A 136 -13.03 -7.17 1.40
N GLY A 137 -12.99 -7.97 2.48
CA GLY A 137 -12.07 -7.80 3.60
C GLY A 137 -10.57 -7.95 3.26
N ALA A 138 -9.71 -7.83 4.27
CA ALA A 138 -8.27 -7.90 4.09
C ALA A 138 -7.81 -9.23 3.45
N GLY A 139 -7.01 -9.13 2.39
CA GLY A 139 -6.47 -10.26 1.63
C GLY A 139 -7.42 -10.83 0.58
N THR A 140 -8.63 -10.29 0.39
CA THR A 140 -9.54 -10.78 -0.65
C THR A 140 -9.16 -10.28 -2.04
N GLY A 141 -8.50 -9.12 -2.17
CA GLY A 141 -7.97 -8.66 -3.46
C GLY A 141 -6.98 -9.68 -4.03
N SER A 142 -6.08 -10.18 -3.18
CA SER A 142 -5.08 -11.19 -3.50
C SER A 142 -5.69 -12.55 -3.87
N VAL A 143 -6.87 -12.87 -3.31
CA VAL A 143 -7.61 -14.12 -3.59
C VAL A 143 -8.45 -14.00 -4.85
N SER A 144 -9.12 -12.87 -5.05
CA SER A 144 -9.98 -12.61 -6.22
C SER A 144 -9.20 -12.36 -7.51
N PHE A 145 -7.90 -12.08 -7.41
CA PHE A 145 -7.00 -11.98 -8.56
C PHE A 145 -6.52 -13.35 -9.07
N CYS A 146 -6.64 -14.40 -8.25
CA CYS A 146 -6.19 -15.75 -8.58
C CYS A 146 -7.20 -16.53 -9.42
#